data_AF-A0A7Y2JI24-F1
#
_entry.id   AF-A0A7Y2JI24-F1
#
_cell.length_a   1.000
_cell.length_b   1.000
_cell.length_c   1.000
_cell.angle_alpha   90.00
_cell.angle_beta   90.00
_cell.angle_gamma   90.00
#
_symmetry.space_group_name_H-M   'P 1'
#
loop_
_entity.id
_entity.type
_entity.pdbx_description
1 polymer ?
#
loop_
_entity_poly.entity_id
_entity_poly.type
_entity_poly.pdbx_seq_one_letter_code
_entity_poly.pdbx_strand_id
1 'polypeptide(L)'
;DSLAVSRVLDDSAIMAGDFRIDEAGHMRFALFVRPDVGATRVGRVVQRICEIETYKTMSMLGFSRARELGSQIATIDRELTELISNMPGSAAQSEQTLASLLDVSARLEDILAQSSFRFGATGAYETLVHQRIGVLREDRFFGRQTFAEFMSRRFDPAMRTVRATERQLRSMAERGSRAADLLRTRVDVERSAQNQDLLASMDRRADLQLRLQRTVEGLSVVAISYYAVNLASYLAYPLTESAGIGKGATTAILTPVIILAVWLMVRRIRRALH
;
A
#
# COMPACT_ATOMS: atom_id res chain seq x y z
N ASP A 1 7.09 -2.93 50.27
CA ASP A 1 6.06 -4.00 50.26
C ASP A 1 5.75 -4.57 48.89
N SER A 2 6.55 -5.54 48.45
CA SER A 2 6.31 -6.35 47.24
C SER A 2 6.00 -7.82 47.53
N LEU A 3 5.96 -8.21 48.81
CA LEU A 3 5.73 -9.60 49.22
C LEU A 3 4.27 -10.01 48.98
N ALA A 4 4.08 -11.03 48.14
CA ALA A 4 2.82 -11.73 47.97
C ALA A 4 2.81 -12.97 48.87
N VAL A 5 1.72 -13.18 49.60
CA VAL A 5 1.53 -14.36 50.47
C VAL A 5 0.09 -14.85 50.36
N SER A 6 -0.08 -16.13 50.06
CA SER A 6 -1.38 -16.76 49.87
C SER A 6 -1.44 -18.12 50.56
N ARG A 7 -2.60 -18.43 51.13
CA ARG A 7 -2.99 -19.82 51.40
C ARG A 7 -3.43 -20.46 50.08
N VAL A 8 -3.05 -21.71 49.81
CA VAL A 8 -3.33 -22.39 48.54
C VAL A 8 -3.91 -23.78 48.74
N LEU A 9 -4.71 -24.21 47.76
CA LEU A 9 -5.35 -25.52 47.70
C LEU A 9 -6.13 -25.88 48.97
N ASP A 10 -7.11 -25.04 49.35
CA ASP A 10 -7.96 -25.25 50.53
C ASP A 10 -7.14 -25.28 51.83
N ASP A 11 -6.28 -24.26 52.03
CA ASP A 11 -5.38 -24.11 53.20
C ASP A 11 -4.39 -25.27 53.41
N SER A 12 -4.06 -26.03 52.35
CA SER A 12 -3.05 -27.10 52.40
C SER A 12 -1.63 -26.55 52.60
N ALA A 13 -1.33 -25.37 52.07
CA ALA A 13 -0.02 -24.75 52.18
C ALA A 13 -0.11 -23.22 52.15
N ILE A 14 0.93 -22.57 52.64
CA ILE A 14 1.16 -21.13 52.54
C ILE A 14 2.34 -20.90 51.61
N MET A 15 2.12 -20.12 50.56
CA MET A 15 3.12 -19.74 49.57
C MET A 15 3.46 -18.26 49.73
N ALA A 16 4.74 -17.93 49.71
CA ALA A 16 5.23 -16.55 49.79
C ALA A 16 6.33 -16.29 48.76
N GLY A 17 6.33 -15.09 48.18
CA GLY A 17 7.38 -14.63 47.26
C GLY A 17 7.27 -13.14 46.98
N ASP A 18 8.40 -12.49 46.70
CA ASP A 18 8.45 -11.04 46.45
C ASP A 18 8.74 -10.68 44.99
N PHE A 19 8.94 -11.70 44.14
CA PHE A 19 9.27 -11.60 42.71
C PHE A 19 10.48 -10.71 42.41
N ARG A 20 11.44 -10.65 43.34
CA ARG A 20 12.71 -9.96 43.14
C ARG A 20 13.80 -10.98 42.86
N ILE A 21 14.66 -10.62 41.91
CA ILE A 21 15.92 -11.32 41.68
C ILE A 21 16.87 -10.87 42.78
N ASP A 22 17.41 -11.81 43.54
CA ASP A 22 18.41 -11.58 44.56
C ASP A 22 19.80 -11.32 43.95
N GLU A 23 20.78 -11.01 44.79
CA GLU A 23 22.15 -10.72 44.36
C GLU A 23 22.82 -11.92 43.65
N ALA A 24 22.34 -13.14 43.89
CA ALA A 24 22.82 -14.36 43.25
C ALA A 24 22.11 -14.64 41.90
N GLY A 25 21.20 -13.76 41.46
CA GLY A 25 20.46 -13.95 40.21
C GLY A 25 19.27 -14.90 40.34
N HIS A 26 18.86 -15.25 41.56
CA HIS A 26 17.75 -16.16 41.81
C HIS A 26 16.52 -15.43 42.34
N MET A 27 15.34 -15.95 42.00
CA MET A 27 14.13 -15.57 42.71
C MET A 27 13.81 -16.59 43.80
N ARG A 28 13.36 -16.09 44.95
CA ARG A 28 13.08 -16.94 46.11
C ARG A 28 11.58 -17.03 46.37
N PHE A 29 11.14 -18.26 46.55
CA PHE A 29 9.79 -18.58 47.01
C PHE A 29 9.90 -19.45 48.25
N ALA A 30 9.03 -19.20 49.22
CA ALA A 30 8.87 -20.03 50.41
C ALA A 30 7.54 -20.77 50.32
N LEU A 31 7.55 -22.07 50.63
CA LEU A 31 6.38 -22.91 50.70
C LEU A 31 6.34 -23.59 52.07
N PHE A 32 5.35 -23.24 52.87
CA PHE A 32 5.10 -23.86 54.17
C PHE A 32 3.92 -24.81 54.03
N VAL A 33 4.17 -26.10 54.24
CA VAL A 33 3.20 -27.18 53.98
C VAL A 33 2.66 -27.70 55.30
N ARG A 34 1.35 -27.97 55.38
CA ARG A 34 0.77 -28.63 56.56
C ARG A 34 1.25 -30.09 56.68
N PRO A 35 1.39 -30.64 57.91
CA PRO A 35 1.95 -31.99 58.12
C PRO A 35 1.21 -33.13 57.41
N ASP A 36 -0.09 -32.96 57.17
CA ASP A 36 -0.99 -33.95 56.57
C ASP A 36 -0.98 -33.95 55.02
N VAL A 37 -0.23 -33.05 54.39
CA VAL A 37 -0.22 -32.90 52.93
C VAL A 37 0.81 -33.81 52.28
N GLY A 38 0.33 -34.74 51.45
CA GLY A 38 1.20 -35.70 50.73
C GLY A 38 2.12 -35.06 49.68
N ALA A 39 3.28 -35.70 49.45
CA ALA A 39 4.34 -35.23 48.57
C ALA A 39 3.89 -34.89 47.14
N THR A 40 2.97 -35.66 46.56
CA THR A 40 2.44 -35.37 45.21
C THR A 40 1.70 -34.03 45.15
N ARG A 41 0.98 -33.66 46.22
CA ARG A 41 0.28 -32.36 46.30
C ARG A 41 1.30 -31.22 46.44
N VAL A 42 2.34 -31.41 47.26
CA VAL A 42 3.45 -30.45 47.38
C VAL A 42 4.15 -30.25 46.04
N GLY A 43 4.51 -31.34 45.34
CA GLY A 43 5.16 -31.29 44.04
C GLY A 43 4.35 -30.52 43.00
N ARG A 44 3.01 -30.66 43.00
CA ARG A 44 2.14 -29.85 42.14
C ARG A 44 2.20 -28.36 42.48
N VAL A 45 2.20 -27.98 43.76
CA VAL A 45 2.32 -26.56 44.15
C VAL A 45 3.66 -25.99 43.71
N VAL A 46 4.76 -26.71 43.97
CA VAL A 46 6.10 -26.30 43.53
C VAL A 46 6.18 -26.16 42.02
N GLN A 47 5.65 -27.14 41.26
CA GLN A 47 5.59 -27.05 39.81
C GLN A 47 4.81 -25.82 39.34
N ARG A 48 3.68 -25.50 39.97
CA ARG A 48 2.88 -24.32 39.61
C ARG A 48 3.62 -23.02 39.90
N ILE A 49 4.37 -22.94 41.00
CA ILE A 49 5.25 -21.80 41.29
C ILE A 49 6.27 -21.62 40.17
N CYS A 50 6.97 -22.70 39.79
CA CYS A 50 7.95 -22.67 38.72
C CYS A 50 7.32 -22.23 37.39
N GLU A 51 6.18 -22.82 37.01
CA GLU A 51 5.47 -22.47 35.78
C GLU A 51 5.02 -21.00 35.76
N ILE A 52 4.47 -20.49 36.87
CA ILE A 52 4.08 -19.08 36.99
C ILE A 52 5.29 -18.19 36.71
N GLU A 53 6.43 -18.49 37.33
CA GLU A 53 7.61 -17.66 37.17
C GLU A 53 8.22 -17.76 35.77
N THR A 54 8.31 -18.97 35.22
CA THR A 54 8.80 -19.20 33.86
C THR A 54 7.93 -18.46 32.85
N TYR A 55 6.61 -18.60 32.91
CA TYR A 55 5.72 -17.95 31.95
C TYR A 55 5.67 -16.44 32.14
N LYS A 56 5.70 -15.93 33.38
CA LYS A 56 5.82 -14.49 33.65
C LYS A 56 7.07 -13.94 32.99
N THR A 57 8.22 -14.55 33.21
CA THR A 57 9.50 -14.11 32.67
C THR A 57 9.55 -14.20 31.14
N MET A 58 9.03 -15.29 30.55
CA MET A 58 8.93 -15.42 29.09
C MET A 58 8.01 -14.36 28.46
N SER A 59 6.92 -14.00 29.15
CA SER A 59 6.03 -12.92 28.72
C SER A 59 6.73 -11.55 28.74
N MET A 60 7.58 -11.31 29.75
CA MET A 60 8.30 -10.03 29.88
C MET A 60 9.29 -9.76 28.74
N LEU A 61 9.73 -10.79 28.00
CA LEU A 61 10.52 -10.61 26.78
C LEU A 61 9.75 -9.84 25.70
N GLY A 62 8.43 -10.07 25.59
CA GLY A 62 7.57 -9.28 24.69
C GLY A 62 7.44 -7.83 25.13
N PHE A 63 7.42 -7.58 26.44
CA PHE A 63 7.40 -6.22 26.98
C PHE A 63 8.69 -5.44 26.70
N SER A 64 9.86 -6.08 26.83
CA SER A 64 11.13 -5.46 26.42
C SER A 64 11.09 -5.05 24.96
N ARG A 65 10.65 -5.97 24.08
CA ARG A 65 10.54 -5.70 22.64
C ARG A 65 9.56 -4.57 22.33
N ALA A 66 8.41 -4.52 23.01
CA ALA A 66 7.43 -3.45 22.84
C ALA A 66 8.01 -2.07 23.24
N ARG A 67 8.81 -2.02 24.32
CA ARG A 67 9.48 -0.78 24.74
C ARG A 67 10.54 -0.31 23.74
N GLU A 68 11.34 -1.23 23.20
CA GLU A 68 12.33 -0.93 22.17
C GLU A 68 11.68 -0.36 20.90
N LEU A 69 10.55 -0.93 20.48
CA LEU A 69 9.83 -0.50 19.29
C LEU A 69 9.07 0.82 19.47
N GLY A 70 8.80 1.25 20.72
CA GLY A 70 7.93 2.39 21.00
C GLY A 70 8.35 3.70 20.32
N SER A 71 9.64 4.05 20.37
CA SER A 71 10.17 5.27 19.72
C SER A 71 10.18 5.19 18.20
N GLN A 72 10.49 3.99 17.67
CA GLN A 72 10.49 3.73 16.23
C GLN A 72 9.06 3.85 15.67
N ILE A 73 8.08 3.23 16.33
CA ILE A 73 6.66 3.31 15.97
C ILE A 73 6.17 4.76 15.98
N ALA A 74 6.48 5.53 17.02
CA ALA A 74 6.08 6.94 17.10
C ALA A 74 6.70 7.81 16.00
N THR A 75 7.88 7.45 15.49
CA THR A 75 8.51 8.14 14.37
C THR A 75 7.83 7.78 13.05
N ILE A 76 7.60 6.49 12.83
CA ILE A 76 6.90 6.01 11.63
C ILE A 76 5.46 6.53 11.56
N ASP A 77 4.76 6.64 12.69
CA ASP A 77 3.38 7.15 12.74
C ASP A 77 3.29 8.62 12.34
N ARG A 78 4.27 9.44 12.74
CA ARG A 78 4.37 10.84 12.31
C ARG A 78 4.63 10.93 10.81
N GLU A 79 5.62 10.19 10.31
CA GLU A 79 5.95 10.15 8.88
C GLU A 79 4.76 9.68 8.04
N LEU A 80 4.07 8.62 8.47
CA LEU A 80 2.86 8.13 7.81
C LEU A 80 1.75 9.19 7.80
N THR A 81 1.53 9.88 8.92
CA THR A 81 0.51 10.93 9.04
C THR A 81 0.83 12.12 8.14
N GLU A 82 2.10 12.53 8.04
CA GLU A 82 2.56 13.59 7.15
C GLU A 82 2.35 13.20 5.67
N LEU A 83 2.74 11.98 5.27
CA LEU A 83 2.55 11.49 3.90
C LEU A 83 1.06 11.44 3.52
N ILE A 84 0.21 10.93 4.40
CA ILE A 84 -1.24 10.89 4.17
C ILE A 84 -1.82 12.31 4.06
N SER A 85 -1.35 13.26 4.88
CA SER A 85 -1.84 14.64 4.86
C SER A 85 -1.43 15.39 3.60
N ASN A 86 -0.30 15.03 2.99
CA ASN A 86 0.21 15.62 1.74
C ASN A 86 -0.38 14.98 0.47
N MET A 87 -1.18 13.90 0.61
CA MET A 87 -1.83 13.21 -0.51
C MET A 87 -2.69 14.11 -1.43
N PRO A 88 -3.33 15.20 -0.97
CA PRO A 88 -4.08 16.12 -1.83
C PRO A 88 -3.25 16.88 -2.88
N GLY A 89 -1.90 16.81 -2.83
CA GLY A 89 -0.96 17.58 -3.66
C GLY A 89 -1.02 17.35 -5.18
N SER A 90 -0.02 17.88 -5.89
CA SER A 90 0.05 17.80 -7.36
C SER A 90 0.41 16.40 -7.89
N ALA A 91 0.21 16.15 -9.18
CA ALA A 91 0.52 14.86 -9.81
C ALA A 91 1.99 14.44 -9.65
N ALA A 92 2.93 15.37 -9.84
CA ALA A 92 4.36 15.11 -9.67
C ALA A 92 4.74 14.81 -8.20
N GLN A 93 4.03 15.41 -7.25
CA GLN A 93 4.19 15.11 -5.82
C GLN A 93 3.57 13.75 -5.45
N SER A 94 2.57 13.29 -6.20
CA SER A 94 1.84 12.05 -5.92
C SER A 94 2.70 10.80 -6.15
N GLU A 95 3.53 10.76 -7.19
CA GLU A 95 4.44 9.62 -7.43
C GLU A 95 5.53 9.50 -6.35
N GLN A 96 6.13 10.62 -5.96
CA GLN A 96 7.14 10.62 -4.90
C GLN A 96 6.52 10.25 -3.54
N THR A 97 5.34 10.80 -3.23
CA THR A 97 4.59 10.46 -2.02
C THR A 97 4.21 8.98 -2.00
N LEU A 98 3.83 8.40 -3.14
CA LEU A 98 3.52 6.97 -3.25
C LEU A 98 4.75 6.11 -2.96
N ALA A 99 5.92 6.45 -3.49
CA ALA A 99 7.16 5.73 -3.22
C ALA A 99 7.51 5.76 -1.72
N SER A 100 7.45 6.93 -1.09
CA SER A 100 7.69 7.06 0.36
C SER A 100 6.68 6.29 1.19
N LEU A 101 5.41 6.28 0.80
CA LEU A 101 4.35 5.57 1.51
C LEU A 101 4.50 4.05 1.41
N LEU A 102 4.93 3.54 0.25
CA LEU A 102 5.27 2.13 0.06
C LEU A 102 6.48 1.72 0.90
N ASP A 103 7.51 2.56 0.99
CA ASP A 103 8.66 2.32 1.88
C ASP A 103 8.24 2.24 3.35
N VAL A 104 7.49 3.24 3.83
CA VAL A 104 6.96 3.28 5.20
C VAL A 104 6.12 2.04 5.50
N SER A 105 5.26 1.63 4.56
CA SER A 105 4.41 0.45 4.70
C SER A 105 5.24 -0.84 4.75
N ALA A 106 6.27 -0.97 3.92
CA ALA A 106 7.18 -2.12 3.92
C ALA A 106 7.94 -2.24 5.25
N ARG A 107 8.43 -1.13 5.81
CA ARG A 107 9.08 -1.12 7.14
C ARG A 107 8.10 -1.54 8.25
N LEU A 108 6.85 -1.13 8.18
CA LEU A 108 5.83 -1.54 9.16
C LEU A 108 5.53 -3.04 9.08
N GLU A 109 5.40 -3.58 7.87
CA GLU A 109 5.21 -5.01 7.65
C GLU A 109 6.41 -5.83 8.13
N ASP A 110 7.64 -5.35 7.90
CA ASP A 110 8.85 -6.02 8.40
C ASP A 110 8.89 -6.07 9.94
N ILE A 111 8.61 -4.94 10.61
CA ILE A 111 8.52 -4.89 12.08
C ILE A 111 7.43 -5.85 12.59
N LEU A 112 6.25 -5.87 11.95
CA LEU A 112 5.16 -6.77 12.29
C LEU A 112 5.55 -8.23 12.13
N ALA A 113 6.14 -8.60 10.99
CA ALA A 113 6.57 -9.96 10.70
C ALA A 113 7.57 -10.45 11.75
N GLN A 114 8.59 -9.65 12.07
CA GLN A 114 9.62 -9.99 13.06
C GLN A 114 9.09 -10.07 14.50
N SER A 115 8.05 -9.32 14.85
CA SER A 115 7.52 -9.24 16.23
C SER A 115 6.29 -10.11 16.49
N SER A 116 5.57 -10.53 15.45
CA SER A 116 4.30 -11.25 15.52
C SER A 116 4.35 -12.48 16.42
N PHE A 117 5.33 -13.37 16.21
CA PHE A 117 5.50 -14.58 17.00
C PHE A 117 5.73 -14.27 18.49
N ARG A 118 6.56 -13.26 18.78
CA ARG A 118 6.88 -12.89 20.17
C ARG A 118 5.68 -12.29 20.88
N PHE A 119 4.90 -11.43 20.24
CA PHE A 119 3.68 -10.85 20.82
C PHE A 119 2.59 -11.91 21.01
N GLY A 120 2.39 -12.79 20.02
CA GLY A 120 1.48 -13.93 20.16
C GLY A 120 1.86 -14.86 21.32
N ALA A 121 3.15 -15.22 21.42
CA ALA A 121 3.65 -16.03 22.53
C ALA A 121 3.47 -15.34 23.90
N THR A 122 3.69 -14.02 23.96
CA THR A 122 3.50 -13.23 25.18
C THR A 122 2.06 -13.30 25.70
N GLY A 123 1.06 -13.15 24.81
CA GLY A 123 -0.34 -13.29 25.19
C GLY A 123 -0.72 -14.71 25.65
N ALA A 124 -0.13 -15.74 25.03
CA ALA A 124 -0.33 -17.13 25.45
C ALA A 124 0.27 -17.39 26.85
N TYR A 125 1.49 -16.91 27.10
CA TYR A 125 2.15 -17.05 28.39
C TYR A 125 1.45 -16.27 29.51
N GLU A 126 0.97 -15.06 29.24
CA GLU A 126 0.12 -14.30 30.18
C GLU A 126 -1.11 -15.12 30.59
N THR A 127 -1.79 -15.73 29.61
CA THR A 127 -2.95 -16.59 29.87
C THR A 127 -2.57 -17.78 30.77
N LEU A 128 -1.43 -18.42 30.50
CA LEU A 128 -0.92 -19.53 31.30
C LEU A 128 -0.61 -19.10 32.74
N VAL A 129 0.01 -17.94 32.96
CA VAL A 129 0.26 -17.39 34.31
C VAL A 129 -1.03 -17.32 35.11
N HIS A 130 -2.08 -16.70 34.56
CA HIS A 130 -3.37 -16.58 35.25
C HIS A 130 -4.04 -17.93 35.47
N GLN A 131 -3.97 -18.85 34.53
CA GLN A 131 -4.50 -20.21 34.71
C GLN A 131 -3.79 -20.95 35.85
N ARG A 132 -2.46 -20.85 35.94
CA ARG A 132 -1.70 -21.52 37.01
C ARG A 132 -1.99 -20.92 38.38
N ILE A 133 -2.13 -19.60 38.46
CA ILE A 133 -2.56 -18.93 39.69
C ILE A 133 -3.98 -19.35 40.07
N GLY A 134 -4.93 -19.37 39.11
CA GLY A 134 -6.32 -19.74 39.38
C GLY A 134 -6.47 -21.17 39.94
N VAL A 135 -5.71 -22.14 39.43
CA VAL A 135 -5.73 -23.53 39.90
C VAL A 135 -5.20 -23.66 41.34
N LEU A 136 -4.35 -22.73 41.81
CA LEU A 136 -3.89 -22.73 43.20
C LEU A 136 -5.00 -22.40 44.20
N ARG A 137 -6.13 -21.82 43.75
CA ARG A 137 -7.27 -21.43 44.60
C ARG A 137 -6.77 -20.62 45.81
N GLU A 138 -6.17 -19.48 45.51
CA GLU A 138 -5.53 -18.64 46.51
C GLU A 138 -6.54 -17.99 47.47
N ASP A 139 -6.26 -18.09 48.77
CA ASP A 139 -6.94 -17.34 49.82
C ASP A 139 -5.97 -16.39 50.51
N ARG A 140 -6.49 -15.28 51.04
CA ARG A 140 -5.67 -14.31 51.77
C ARG A 140 -5.04 -14.92 53.01
N PHE A 141 -3.78 -14.57 53.25
CA PHE A 141 -3.05 -14.88 54.47
C PHE A 141 -2.81 -13.61 55.27
N PHE A 142 -3.48 -13.46 56.43
CA PHE A 142 -3.38 -12.28 57.32
C PHE A 142 -3.45 -10.93 56.58
N GLY A 143 -4.37 -10.80 55.63
CA GLY A 143 -4.56 -9.56 54.86
C GLY A 143 -3.44 -9.23 53.85
N ARG A 144 -2.47 -10.12 53.65
CA ARG A 144 -1.42 -9.95 52.63
C ARG A 144 -2.00 -10.06 51.21
N GLN A 145 -1.28 -9.44 50.28
CA GLN A 145 -1.57 -9.47 48.84
C GLN A 145 -1.37 -10.90 48.31
N THR A 146 -2.29 -11.37 47.47
CA THR A 146 -2.16 -12.68 46.79
C THR A 146 -1.29 -12.58 45.54
N PHE A 147 -0.90 -13.71 44.94
CA PHE A 147 -0.13 -13.70 43.70
C PHE A 147 -0.97 -13.16 42.55
N ALA A 148 -2.27 -13.51 42.49
CA ALA A 148 -3.21 -12.93 41.53
C ALA A 148 -3.25 -11.39 41.60
N GLU A 149 -3.35 -10.83 42.80
CA GLU A 149 -3.34 -9.37 43.00
C GLU A 149 -1.99 -8.75 42.67
N PHE A 150 -0.88 -9.44 42.94
CA PHE A 150 0.45 -9.00 42.55
C PHE A 150 0.55 -8.90 41.03
N MET A 151 0.14 -9.95 40.31
CA MET A 151 0.17 -9.97 38.83
C MET A 151 -0.70 -8.86 38.26
N SER A 152 -1.93 -8.70 38.75
CA SER A 152 -2.85 -7.65 38.30
C SER A 152 -2.26 -6.24 38.36
N ARG A 153 -1.48 -5.96 39.41
CA ARG A 153 -0.88 -4.63 39.62
C ARG A 153 0.46 -4.44 38.93
N ARG A 154 1.26 -5.49 38.75
CA ARG A 154 2.68 -5.36 38.34
C ARG A 154 3.05 -6.08 37.05
N PHE A 155 2.29 -7.09 36.65
CA PHE A 155 2.51 -7.88 35.44
C PHE A 155 1.53 -7.46 34.33
N ASP A 156 0.23 -7.43 34.61
CA ASP A 156 -0.81 -7.13 33.62
C ASP A 156 -0.64 -5.76 32.92
N PRO A 157 -0.15 -4.68 33.58
CA PRO A 157 0.16 -3.43 32.89
C PRO A 157 1.20 -3.58 31.78
N ALA A 158 2.21 -4.44 31.98
CA ALA A 158 3.22 -4.72 30.97
C ALA A 158 2.60 -5.44 29.77
N MET A 159 1.73 -6.43 30.03
CA MET A 159 1.03 -7.16 28.97
C MET A 159 0.06 -6.26 28.19
N ARG A 160 -0.63 -5.34 28.87
CA ARG A 160 -1.46 -4.31 28.23
C ARG A 160 -0.64 -3.41 27.30
N THR A 161 0.58 -3.05 27.70
CA THR A 161 1.50 -2.30 26.82
C THR A 161 1.82 -3.09 25.56
N VAL A 162 2.20 -4.37 25.69
CA VAL A 162 2.49 -5.24 24.54
C VAL A 162 1.32 -5.30 23.55
N ARG A 163 0.11 -5.57 24.06
CA ARG A 163 -1.11 -5.61 23.23
C ARG A 163 -1.41 -4.27 22.58
N ALA A 164 -1.18 -3.15 23.28
CA ALA A 164 -1.39 -1.82 22.72
C ALA A 164 -0.40 -1.54 21.57
N THR A 165 0.88 -1.86 21.75
CA THR A 165 1.92 -1.73 20.72
C THR A 165 1.61 -2.59 19.50
N GLU A 166 1.22 -3.86 19.68
CA GLU A 166 0.84 -4.75 18.57
C GLU A 166 -0.36 -4.20 17.78
N ARG A 167 -1.41 -3.74 18.48
CA ARG A 167 -2.59 -3.13 17.83
C ARG A 167 -2.24 -1.85 17.09
N GLN A 168 -1.39 -1.01 17.66
CA GLN A 168 -0.93 0.22 17.01
C GLN A 168 -0.17 -0.08 15.72
N LEU A 169 0.76 -1.04 15.76
CA LEU A 169 1.49 -1.51 14.57
C LEU A 169 0.56 -2.00 13.47
N ARG A 170 -0.40 -2.89 13.78
CA ARG A 170 -1.37 -3.38 12.80
C ARG A 170 -2.22 -2.25 12.21
N SER A 171 -2.71 -1.36 13.06
CA SER A 171 -3.51 -0.22 12.60
C SER A 171 -2.72 0.72 11.69
N MET A 172 -1.43 0.93 11.96
CA MET A 172 -0.54 1.72 11.10
C MET A 172 -0.29 1.04 9.76
N ALA A 173 0.03 -0.26 9.75
CA ALA A 173 0.24 -1.02 8.51
C ALA A 173 -1.00 -0.99 7.62
N GLU A 174 -2.18 -1.23 8.20
CA GLU A 174 -3.45 -1.13 7.48
C GLU A 174 -3.74 0.28 6.95
N ARG A 175 -3.44 1.34 7.73
CA ARG A 175 -3.60 2.73 7.28
C ARG A 175 -2.64 3.04 6.12
N GLY A 176 -1.40 2.59 6.20
CA GLY A 176 -0.39 2.75 5.15
C GLY A 176 -0.79 2.06 3.85
N SER A 177 -1.18 0.78 3.92
CA SER A 177 -1.65 0.02 2.76
C SER A 177 -2.86 0.69 2.09
N ARG A 178 -3.89 1.07 2.86
CA ARG A 178 -5.06 1.77 2.30
C ARG A 178 -4.70 3.09 1.65
N ALA A 179 -3.82 3.87 2.27
CA ALA A 179 -3.37 5.13 1.71
C ALA A 179 -2.58 4.92 0.40
N ALA A 180 -1.77 3.87 0.32
CA ALA A 180 -1.00 3.54 -0.89
C ALA A 180 -1.93 3.12 -2.03
N ASP A 181 -2.95 2.32 -1.75
CA ASP A 181 -3.95 1.90 -2.75
C ASP A 181 -4.75 3.10 -3.30
N LEU A 182 -5.16 4.02 -2.43
CA LEU A 182 -5.86 5.26 -2.83
C LEU A 182 -4.96 6.15 -3.70
N LEU A 183 -3.71 6.35 -3.31
CA LEU A 183 -2.78 7.21 -4.05
C LEU A 183 -2.40 6.58 -5.39
N ARG A 184 -2.23 5.26 -5.45
CA ARG A 184 -2.04 4.52 -6.69
C ARG A 184 -3.22 4.72 -7.65
N THR A 185 -4.44 4.58 -7.14
CA THR A 185 -5.66 4.80 -7.92
C THR A 185 -5.72 6.23 -8.48
N ARG A 186 -5.36 7.22 -7.66
CA ARG A 186 -5.32 8.62 -8.09
C ARG A 186 -4.29 8.84 -9.20
N VAL A 187 -3.07 8.34 -9.03
CA VAL A 187 -2.00 8.45 -10.05
C VAL A 187 -2.43 7.80 -11.37
N ASP A 188 -3.08 6.63 -11.31
CA ASP A 188 -3.57 5.94 -12.51
C ASP A 188 -4.68 6.72 -13.23
N VAL A 189 -5.57 7.38 -12.49
CA VAL A 189 -6.61 8.26 -13.05
C VAL A 189 -6.00 9.52 -13.68
N GLU A 190 -5.05 10.17 -13.02
CA GLU A 190 -4.36 11.36 -13.53
C GLU A 190 -3.57 11.05 -14.82
N ARG A 191 -2.86 9.91 -14.85
CA ARG A 191 -2.18 9.43 -16.08
C ARG A 191 -3.17 9.14 -17.21
N SER A 192 -4.32 8.55 -16.88
CA SER A 192 -5.37 8.28 -17.88
C SER A 192 -5.94 9.56 -18.47
N ALA A 193 -6.17 10.59 -17.65
CA ALA A 193 -6.60 11.90 -18.11
C ALA A 193 -5.55 12.57 -19.02
N GLN A 194 -4.26 12.54 -18.64
CA GLN A 194 -3.18 13.07 -19.49
C GLN A 194 -3.09 12.34 -20.84
N ASN A 195 -3.24 11.02 -20.85
CA ASN A 195 -3.26 10.24 -22.10
C ASN A 195 -4.44 10.61 -22.99
N GLN A 196 -5.64 10.83 -22.42
CA GLN A 196 -6.81 11.28 -23.17
C GLN A 196 -6.59 12.66 -23.80
N ASP A 197 -6.02 13.61 -23.05
CA ASP A 197 -5.69 14.94 -23.55
C ASP A 197 -4.67 14.90 -24.68
N LEU A 198 -3.67 14.02 -24.56
CA LEU A 198 -2.66 13.81 -25.59
C LEU A 198 -3.29 13.25 -26.87
N LEU A 199 -4.13 12.22 -26.77
CA LEU A 199 -4.85 11.65 -27.90
C LEU A 199 -5.77 12.69 -28.57
N ALA A 200 -6.52 13.48 -27.79
CA ALA A 200 -7.34 14.56 -28.31
C ALA A 200 -6.51 15.65 -29.02
N SER A 201 -5.28 15.90 -28.57
CA SER A 201 -4.36 16.81 -29.26
C SER A 201 -3.84 16.20 -30.58
N MET A 202 -3.60 14.89 -30.63
CA MET A 202 -3.17 14.18 -31.83
C MET A 202 -4.29 14.17 -32.88
N ASP A 203 -5.53 13.87 -32.48
CA ASP A 203 -6.68 13.88 -33.39
C ASP A 203 -6.89 15.25 -34.03
N ARG A 204 -6.78 16.33 -33.24
CA ARG A 204 -6.84 17.71 -33.75
C ARG A 204 -5.74 18.00 -34.76
N ARG A 205 -4.51 17.56 -34.49
CA ARG A 205 -3.38 17.73 -35.41
C ARG A 205 -3.56 16.91 -36.69
N ALA A 206 -4.06 15.68 -36.58
CA ALA A 206 -4.37 14.83 -37.73
C ALA A 206 -5.47 15.45 -38.61
N ASP A 207 -6.55 15.98 -38.01
CA ASP A 207 -7.62 16.64 -38.76
C ASP A 207 -7.12 17.90 -39.49
N LEU A 208 -6.23 18.68 -38.85
CA LEU A 208 -5.56 19.81 -39.49
C LEU A 208 -4.66 19.37 -40.65
N GLN A 209 -3.89 18.29 -40.48
CA GLN A 209 -3.06 17.73 -41.55
C GLN A 209 -3.90 17.24 -42.73
N LEU A 210 -5.03 16.57 -42.46
CA LEU A 210 -5.97 16.14 -43.50
C LEU A 210 -6.57 17.34 -44.27
N ARG A 211 -6.91 18.43 -43.58
CA ARG A 211 -7.39 19.66 -44.24
C ARG A 211 -6.33 20.29 -45.11
N LEU A 212 -5.09 20.41 -44.61
CA LEU A 212 -3.97 20.94 -45.38
C LEU A 212 -3.68 20.08 -46.61
N GLN A 213 -3.68 18.75 -46.46
CA GLN A 213 -3.51 17.82 -47.57
C GLN A 213 -4.60 18.02 -48.63
N ARG A 214 -5.88 18.10 -48.22
CA ARG A 214 -6.99 18.38 -49.15
C ARG A 214 -6.84 19.72 -49.86
N THR A 215 -6.30 20.75 -49.20
CA THR A 215 -6.04 22.05 -49.86
C THR A 215 -4.93 21.96 -50.90
N VAL A 216 -3.84 21.23 -50.63
CA VAL A 216 -2.76 21.00 -51.61
C VAL A 216 -3.24 20.15 -52.78
N GLU A 217 -4.07 19.15 -52.52
CA GLU A 217 -4.72 18.35 -53.55
C GLU A 217 -5.67 19.18 -54.43
N GLY A 218 -6.33 20.21 -53.87
CA GLY A 218 -7.11 21.17 -54.65
C GLY A 218 -6.24 21.98 -55.61
N LEU A 219 -5.07 22.43 -55.15
CA LEU A 219 -4.11 23.18 -55.95
C LEU A 219 -3.48 22.31 -57.05
N SER A 220 -3.29 21.01 -56.81
CA SER A 220 -2.72 20.10 -57.80
C SER A 220 -3.60 19.96 -59.05
N VAL A 221 -4.92 20.10 -58.92
CA VAL A 221 -5.85 20.13 -60.08
C VAL A 221 -5.48 21.26 -61.03
N VAL A 222 -5.14 22.44 -60.51
CA VAL A 222 -4.74 23.60 -61.33
C VAL A 222 -3.42 23.32 -62.05
N ALA A 223 -2.42 22.82 -61.33
CA ALA A 223 -1.11 22.50 -61.90
C ALA A 223 -1.21 21.40 -62.98
N ILE A 224 -1.90 20.29 -62.69
CA ILE A 224 -2.11 19.19 -63.64
C ILE A 224 -2.88 19.66 -64.86
N SER A 225 -3.92 20.48 -64.67
CA SER A 225 -4.71 21.02 -65.80
C SER A 225 -3.85 21.90 -66.71
N TYR A 226 -3.00 22.76 -66.15
CA TYR A 226 -2.09 23.59 -66.95
C TYR A 226 -1.12 22.76 -67.81
N TYR A 227 -0.50 21.74 -67.22
CA TYR A 227 0.39 20.84 -67.97
C TYR A 227 -0.36 20.00 -69.00
N ALA A 228 -1.55 19.48 -68.65
CA ALA A 228 -2.37 18.68 -69.56
C ALA A 228 -2.86 19.50 -70.76
N VAL A 229 -3.30 20.75 -70.55
CA VAL A 229 -3.72 21.65 -71.63
C VAL A 229 -2.56 21.94 -72.57
N ASN A 230 -1.37 22.25 -72.05
CA ASN A 230 -0.18 22.48 -72.89
C ASN A 230 0.17 21.25 -73.72
N LEU A 231 0.26 20.08 -73.08
CA LEU A 231 0.63 18.84 -73.76
C LEU A 231 -0.38 18.43 -74.85
N ALA A 232 -1.68 18.50 -74.53
CA ALA A 232 -2.73 18.17 -75.48
C ALA A 232 -2.80 19.19 -76.62
N SER A 233 -2.52 20.47 -76.36
CA SER A 233 -2.47 21.50 -77.41
C SER A 233 -1.32 21.23 -78.39
N TYR A 234 -0.14 20.81 -77.90
CA TYR A 234 0.97 20.42 -78.76
C TYR A 234 0.66 19.17 -79.61
N LEU A 235 -0.09 18.22 -79.06
CA LEU A 235 -0.53 17.02 -79.79
C LEU A 235 -1.65 17.30 -80.80
N ALA A 236 -2.57 18.19 -80.48
CA ALA A 236 -3.71 18.55 -81.33
C ALA A 236 -3.32 19.48 -82.48
N TYR A 237 -2.31 20.33 -82.27
CA TYR A 237 -1.91 21.37 -83.23
C TYR A 237 -1.64 20.83 -84.65
N PRO A 238 -0.81 19.79 -84.87
CA PRO A 238 -0.53 19.24 -86.20
C PRO A 238 -1.77 18.67 -86.91
N LEU A 239 -2.76 18.22 -86.15
CA LEU A 239 -4.02 17.66 -86.65
C LEU A 239 -5.05 18.75 -86.98
N THR A 240 -5.01 19.87 -86.28
CA THR A 240 -5.96 20.99 -86.52
C THR A 240 -5.47 21.97 -87.58
N GLU A 241 -4.15 22.08 -87.76
CA GLU A 241 -3.53 22.91 -88.81
C GLU A 241 -3.85 22.36 -90.20
N SER A 242 -3.94 21.03 -90.36
CA SER A 242 -4.42 20.37 -91.58
C SER A 242 -5.94 20.49 -91.83
N ALA A 243 -6.71 20.91 -90.81
CA ALA A 243 -8.16 21.14 -90.88
C ALA A 243 -8.55 22.63 -90.99
N GLY A 244 -7.58 23.55 -91.06
CA GLY A 244 -7.82 25.00 -91.21
C GLY A 244 -8.32 25.71 -89.95
N ILE A 245 -8.24 25.07 -88.78
CA ILE A 245 -8.69 25.66 -87.50
C ILE A 245 -7.51 26.44 -86.88
N GLY A 246 -7.72 27.73 -86.63
CA GLY A 246 -6.70 28.61 -86.06
C GLY A 246 -6.31 28.21 -84.62
N LYS A 247 -5.03 28.37 -84.30
CA LYS A 247 -4.42 28.00 -83.00
C LYS A 247 -5.22 28.44 -81.78
N GLY A 248 -5.75 29.66 -81.80
CA GLY A 248 -6.54 30.22 -80.71
C GLY A 248 -7.91 29.57 -80.53
N ALA A 249 -8.56 29.12 -81.61
CA ALA A 249 -9.84 28.42 -81.54
C ALA A 249 -9.67 27.00 -80.99
N THR A 250 -8.60 26.30 -81.40
CA THR A 250 -8.27 24.96 -80.89
C THR A 250 -8.02 25.01 -79.38
N THR A 251 -7.17 25.91 -78.89
CA THR A 251 -6.88 26.02 -77.45
C THR A 251 -8.10 26.49 -76.65
N ALA A 252 -8.92 27.40 -77.19
CA ALA A 252 -10.15 27.86 -76.51
C ALA A 252 -11.17 26.74 -76.28
N ILE A 253 -11.28 25.78 -77.21
CA ILE A 253 -12.17 24.62 -77.07
C ILE A 253 -11.53 23.53 -76.20
N LEU A 254 -10.23 23.27 -76.36
CA LEU A 254 -9.53 22.20 -75.63
C LEU A 254 -9.43 22.48 -74.13
N THR A 255 -9.20 23.74 -73.76
CA THR A 255 -8.97 24.15 -72.37
C THR A 255 -10.11 23.75 -71.42
N PRO A 256 -11.39 24.12 -71.65
CA PRO A 256 -12.49 23.72 -70.77
C PRO A 256 -12.73 22.21 -70.75
N VAL A 257 -12.54 21.51 -71.88
CA VAL A 257 -12.69 20.05 -71.96
C VAL A 257 -11.67 19.35 -71.07
N ILE A 258 -10.40 19.78 -71.12
CA ILE A 258 -9.33 19.19 -70.32
C ILE A 258 -9.49 19.52 -68.84
N ILE A 259 -9.83 20.77 -68.49
CA ILE A 259 -10.09 21.15 -67.10
C ILE A 259 -11.23 20.31 -66.52
N LEU A 260 -12.33 20.14 -67.26
CA LEU A 260 -13.45 19.30 -66.84
C LEU A 260 -13.04 17.83 -66.69
N ALA A 261 -12.28 17.29 -67.64
CA ALA A 261 -11.80 15.91 -67.61
C ALA A 261 -10.88 15.64 -66.41
N VAL A 262 -9.90 16.51 -66.17
CA VAL A 262 -8.99 16.42 -65.00
C VAL A 262 -9.77 16.56 -63.70
N TRP A 263 -10.71 17.51 -63.62
CA TRP A 263 -11.55 17.68 -62.44
C TRP A 263 -12.41 16.43 -62.16
N LEU A 264 -13.07 15.88 -63.19
CA LEU A 264 -13.87 14.65 -63.07
C LEU A 264 -13.01 13.45 -62.69
N MET A 265 -11.82 13.31 -63.28
CA MET A 265 -10.87 12.24 -62.96
C MET A 265 -10.43 12.30 -61.49
N VAL A 266 -9.96 13.47 -61.03
CA VAL A 266 -9.55 13.66 -59.63
C VAL A 266 -10.74 13.52 -58.67
N ARG A 267 -11.94 13.96 -59.06
CA ARG A 267 -13.17 13.74 -58.28
C ARG A 267 -13.55 12.26 -58.20
N ARG A 268 -13.35 11.48 -59.27
CA ARG A 268 -13.65 10.05 -59.32
C ARG A 268 -12.67 9.24 -58.49
N ILE A 269 -11.36 9.53 -58.58
CA ILE A 269 -10.32 8.91 -57.75
C ILE A 269 -10.62 9.16 -56.26
N ARG A 270 -11.01 10.39 -55.91
CA ARG A 270 -11.41 10.74 -54.53
C ARG A 270 -12.58 9.92 -54.01
N ARG A 271 -13.61 9.66 -54.82
CA ARG A 271 -14.76 8.81 -54.42
C ARG A 271 -14.42 7.32 -54.30
N ALA A 272 -13.27 6.88 -54.80
CA ALA A 272 -12.87 5.48 -54.77
C ALA A 272 -11.87 5.17 -53.65
N LEU A 273 -11.13 6.17 -53.17
CA LEU A 273 -10.13 6.06 -52.10
C LEU A 273 -10.63 6.56 -50.73
N HIS A 274 -11.75 7.29 -50.69
CA HIS A 274 -12.46 7.70 -49.48
C HIS A 274 -13.87 7.10 -49.50
#